data_AF-A0A1W0A548-F1
#
_entry.id   AF-A0A1W0A548-F1
#
_cell.length_a   1.000
_cell.length_b   1.000
_cell.length_c   1.000
_cell.angle_alpha   90.00
_cell.angle_beta   90.00
_cell.angle_gamma   90.00
#
_symmetry.space_group_name_H-M   'P 1'
#
loop_
_entity.id
_entity.type
_entity.pdbx_description
1 polymer ?
#
loop_
_entity_poly.entity_id
_entity_poly.type
_entity_poly.pdbx_seq_one_letter_code
_entity_poly.pdbx_strand_id
1 'polypeptide(L)'
;MKLSLSWDLENSTVFVAAINALNPAHVPYWLQTSQPQITANSFTDDLVYKLHQVAGGQCGRVLLAPNSPTQFGLVMATLVIIQNSDFIQDVAQVALPMVNNVERVVATTYYLTDKRAQRSILNNLPVCDPDNRQLRRIFI
;
A
#
# COMPACT_ATOMS: atom_id res chain seq x y z
N MET A 1 -2.95 -8.83 -17.04
CA MET A 1 -2.48 -7.55 -16.48
C MET A 1 -1.83 -7.85 -15.15
N LYS A 2 -0.62 -7.38 -14.88
CA LYS A 2 0.07 -7.64 -13.60
C LYS A 2 0.25 -6.33 -12.82
N LEU A 3 0.26 -6.39 -11.50
CA LEU A 3 0.54 -5.25 -10.64
C LEU A 3 1.92 -5.43 -9.98
N SER A 4 2.78 -4.43 -10.08
CA SER A 4 4.08 -4.39 -9.42
C SER A 4 4.07 -3.32 -8.34
N LEU A 5 4.57 -3.63 -7.14
CA LEU A 5 4.80 -2.64 -6.07
C LEU A 5 6.30 -2.39 -5.91
N SER A 6 6.71 -1.13 -6.07
CA SER A 6 8.06 -0.64 -5.84
C SER A 6 8.09 0.13 -4.53
N TRP A 7 8.72 -0.45 -3.51
CA TRP A 7 8.77 0.09 -2.16
C TRP A 7 9.85 1.17 -2.05
N ASP A 8 9.52 2.28 -1.40
CA ASP A 8 10.53 3.24 -0.94
C ASP A 8 11.01 2.79 0.45
N LEU A 9 12.28 2.38 0.53
CA LEU A 9 12.82 1.78 1.75
C LEU A 9 12.87 2.76 2.94
N GLU A 10 13.17 4.03 2.68
CA GLU A 10 13.25 5.06 3.72
C GLU A 10 11.84 5.35 4.25
N ASN A 11 10.91 5.66 3.36
CA ASN A 11 9.53 5.97 3.73
C ASN A 11 8.85 4.76 4.38
N SER A 12 9.12 3.53 3.90
CA SER A 12 8.59 2.30 4.53
C SER A 12 9.11 2.12 5.96
N THR A 13 10.38 2.44 6.20
CA THR A 13 10.98 2.33 7.54
C THR A 13 10.38 3.35 8.50
N VAL A 14 10.25 4.62 8.07
CA VAL A 14 9.63 5.67 8.88
C VAL A 14 8.14 5.37 9.11
N PHE A 15 7.44 4.87 8.11
CA PHE A 15 6.04 4.47 8.20
C PHE A 15 5.83 3.39 9.25
N VAL A 16 6.61 2.31 9.21
CA VAL A 16 6.50 1.23 10.18
C VAL A 16 6.91 1.66 11.59
N ALA A 17 7.88 2.57 11.73
CA ALA A 17 8.21 3.15 13.04
C ALA A 17 7.00 3.90 13.63
N ALA A 18 6.27 4.66 12.82
CA ALA A 18 5.04 5.32 13.25
C ALA A 18 3.92 4.31 13.59
N ILE A 19 3.77 3.23 12.80
CA ILE A 19 2.86 2.14 13.17
C ILE A 19 3.19 1.64 14.57
N ASN A 20 4.44 1.26 14.85
CA ASN A 20 4.82 0.69 16.15
C ASN A 20 4.67 1.66 17.34
N ALA A 21 4.58 2.97 17.09
CA ALA A 21 4.41 3.99 18.12
C ALA A 21 2.93 4.34 18.40
N LEU A 22 2.00 3.96 17.51
CA LEU A 22 0.58 4.28 17.66
C LEU A 22 -0.15 3.28 18.58
N ASN A 23 -1.31 3.71 19.08
CA ASN A 23 -2.15 2.91 19.97
C ASN A 23 -2.65 1.63 19.25
N PRO A 24 -2.43 0.43 19.82
CA PRO A 24 -2.84 -0.84 19.20
C PRO A 24 -4.36 -1.04 19.09
N ALA A 25 -5.18 -0.23 19.78
CA ALA A 25 -6.62 -0.42 19.85
C ALA A 25 -7.35 -0.42 18.48
N HIS A 26 -6.72 0.15 17.43
CA HIS A 26 -7.31 0.27 16.11
C HIS A 26 -6.48 -0.39 15.00
N VAL A 27 -5.58 -1.31 15.34
CA VAL A 27 -4.79 -2.03 14.32
C VAL A 27 -5.73 -2.83 13.43
N PRO A 28 -5.69 -2.63 12.11
CA PRO A 28 -6.57 -3.33 11.19
C PRO A 28 -6.25 -4.83 11.16
N TYR A 29 -7.30 -5.65 11.10
CA TYR A 29 -7.20 -7.12 11.16
C TYR A 29 -6.32 -7.77 10.09
N TRP A 30 -6.01 -7.05 9.01
CA TRP A 30 -5.14 -7.56 7.94
C TRP A 30 -3.65 -7.47 8.28
N LEU A 31 -3.26 -6.61 9.23
CA LEU A 31 -1.91 -6.58 9.80
C LEU A 31 -1.79 -7.73 10.81
N GLN A 32 -1.11 -8.81 10.41
CA GLN A 32 -0.96 -10.00 11.25
C GLN A 32 0.20 -9.85 12.23
N THR A 33 1.23 -9.12 11.83
CA THR A 33 2.36 -8.82 12.70
C THR A 33 1.93 -7.85 13.79
N SER A 34 2.11 -8.25 15.05
CA SER A 34 1.72 -7.43 16.19
C SER A 34 2.72 -6.31 16.45
N GLN A 35 2.22 -5.10 16.75
CA GLN A 35 3.03 -4.03 17.32
C GLN A 35 3.64 -4.48 18.67
N PRO A 36 4.83 -3.98 19.05
CA PRO A 36 5.69 -3.02 18.34
C PRO A 36 6.75 -3.70 17.44
N GLN A 37 6.53 -4.96 17.03
CA GLN A 37 7.55 -5.75 16.31
C GLN A 37 7.41 -5.68 14.79
N ILE A 38 6.57 -4.77 14.28
CA ILE A 38 6.38 -4.64 12.83
C ILE A 38 7.68 -4.10 12.22
N THR A 39 8.11 -4.71 11.13
CA THR A 39 9.24 -4.27 10.31
C THR A 39 8.73 -3.92 8.91
N ALA A 40 9.52 -3.19 8.11
CA ALA A 40 9.17 -2.94 6.71
C ALA A 40 8.86 -4.25 5.96
N ASN A 41 9.65 -5.30 6.21
CA ASN A 41 9.44 -6.61 5.61
C ASN A 41 8.13 -7.28 6.03
N SER A 42 7.83 -7.28 7.33
CA SER A 42 6.62 -7.94 7.84
C SER A 42 5.35 -7.15 7.46
N PHE A 43 5.44 -5.82 7.40
CA PHE A 43 4.37 -4.98 6.84
C PHE A 43 4.12 -5.29 5.35
N THR A 44 5.18 -5.39 4.55
CA THR A 44 5.08 -5.80 3.14
C THR A 44 4.48 -7.19 3.00
N ASP A 45 4.87 -8.14 3.84
CA ASP A 45 4.31 -9.50 3.84
C ASP A 45 2.81 -9.49 4.15
N ASP A 46 2.39 -8.79 5.21
CA ASP A 46 0.99 -8.71 5.63
C ASP A 46 0.12 -8.06 4.55
N LEU A 47 0.61 -6.99 3.92
CA LEU A 47 -0.07 -6.31 2.83
C LEU A 47 -0.16 -7.18 1.57
N VAL A 48 0.94 -7.81 1.15
CA VAL A 48 0.93 -8.73 -0.01
C VAL A 48 0.03 -9.92 0.26
N TYR A 49 0.04 -10.47 1.48
CA TYR A 49 -0.88 -11.54 1.88
C TYR A 49 -2.33 -11.10 1.74
N LYS A 50 -2.69 -9.90 2.20
CA LYS A 50 -4.05 -9.37 2.06
C LYS A 50 -4.46 -9.22 0.59
N LEU A 51 -3.58 -8.68 -0.25
CA LEU A 51 -3.86 -8.48 -1.68
C LEU A 51 -3.91 -9.82 -2.45
N HIS A 52 -3.11 -10.80 -2.03
CA HIS A 52 -3.13 -12.14 -2.62
C HIS A 52 -4.48 -12.84 -2.48
N GLN A 53 -5.24 -12.56 -1.41
CA GLN A 53 -6.58 -13.14 -1.21
C GLN A 53 -7.56 -12.81 -2.36
N VAL A 54 -7.32 -11.72 -3.08
CA VAL A 54 -8.14 -11.28 -4.22
C VAL A 54 -7.40 -11.34 -5.56
N ALA A 55 -6.09 -11.61 -5.54
CA ALA A 55 -5.29 -11.84 -6.73
C ALA A 55 -5.40 -13.30 -7.18
N GLY A 56 -5.38 -13.54 -8.50
CA GLY A 56 -5.32 -14.89 -9.05
C GLY A 56 -3.98 -15.62 -8.84
N GLY A 57 -2.98 -14.93 -8.30
CA GLY A 57 -1.66 -15.45 -8.00
C GLY A 57 -0.67 -14.33 -7.58
N GLN A 58 0.51 -14.73 -7.13
CA GLN A 58 1.60 -13.83 -6.73
C GLN A 58 2.97 -14.39 -7.13
N CYS A 59 3.97 -13.50 -7.25
CA CYS A 59 5.37 -13.85 -7.42
C CYS A 59 6.22 -12.99 -6.47
N GLY A 60 6.60 -13.56 -5.33
CA GLY A 60 7.30 -12.86 -4.26
C GLY A 60 6.47 -11.72 -3.66
N ARG A 61 7.16 -10.72 -3.08
CA ARG A 61 6.57 -9.54 -2.43
C ARG A 61 6.28 -8.36 -3.37
N VAL A 62 6.58 -8.54 -4.66
CA VAL A 62 6.70 -7.43 -5.60
C VAL A 62 5.62 -7.49 -6.68
N LEU A 63 5.19 -8.70 -7.08
CA LEU A 63 4.35 -8.90 -8.25
C LEU A 63 3.08 -9.67 -7.90
N LEU A 64 1.92 -9.04 -8.09
CA LEU A 64 0.63 -9.70 -8.08
C LEU A 64 0.22 -10.02 -9.53
N ALA A 65 -0.31 -11.23 -9.72
CA ALA A 65 -0.74 -11.74 -11.01
C ALA A 65 -2.25 -12.03 -11.03
N PRO A 66 -3.10 -11.00 -11.14
CA PRO A 66 -4.51 -11.20 -11.46
C PRO A 66 -4.67 -11.96 -12.78
N ASN A 67 -5.49 -13.01 -12.77
CA ASN A 67 -5.80 -13.83 -13.94
C ASN A 67 -6.97 -13.26 -14.76
N SER A 68 -7.69 -12.26 -14.23
CA SER A 68 -8.80 -11.60 -14.92
C SER A 68 -8.86 -10.09 -14.63
N PRO A 69 -9.54 -9.30 -15.49
CA PRO A 69 -9.81 -7.88 -15.22
C PRO A 69 -10.56 -7.67 -13.89
N THR A 70 -11.49 -8.57 -13.55
CA THR A 70 -12.23 -8.51 -12.27
C THR A 70 -11.28 -8.64 -11.07
N GLN A 71 -10.36 -9.61 -11.08
CA GLN A 71 -9.37 -9.77 -10.02
C GLN A 71 -8.43 -8.55 -9.93
N PHE A 72 -8.06 -7.97 -11.08
CA PHE A 72 -7.27 -6.75 -11.09
C PHE A 72 -8.03 -5.59 -10.42
N GLY A 73 -9.31 -5.42 -10.76
CA GLY A 73 -10.18 -4.42 -10.12
C GLY A 73 -10.31 -4.63 -8.61
N LEU A 74 -10.39 -5.87 -8.14
CA LEU A 74 -10.45 -6.19 -6.71
C LEU A 74 -9.16 -5.88 -5.96
N VAL A 75 -7.99 -6.18 -6.55
CA VAL A 75 -6.68 -5.79 -5.98
C VAL A 75 -6.60 -4.28 -5.84
N MET A 76 -6.98 -3.55 -6.90
CA MET A 76 -7.00 -2.09 -6.90
C MET A 76 -7.95 -1.51 -5.86
N ALA A 77 -9.18 -2.02 -5.78
CA ALA A 77 -10.16 -1.60 -4.78
C ALA A 77 -9.66 -1.88 -3.36
N THR A 78 -8.99 -3.01 -3.13
CA THR A 78 -8.41 -3.36 -1.83
C THR A 78 -7.30 -2.39 -1.43
N LEU A 79 -6.42 -2.00 -2.36
CA LEU A 79 -5.41 -0.97 -2.11
C LEU A 79 -6.04 0.38 -1.74
N VAL A 80 -7.11 0.79 -2.44
CA VAL A 80 -7.86 2.01 -2.10
C VAL A 80 -8.48 1.92 -0.71
N ILE A 81 -9.09 0.78 -0.35
CA ILE A 81 -9.69 0.59 0.99
C ILE A 81 -8.61 0.65 2.08
N ILE A 82 -7.47 0.00 1.88
CA ILE A 82 -6.36 0.03 2.84
C ILE A 82 -5.83 1.46 2.99
N GLN A 83 -5.57 2.14 1.87
CA GLN A 83 -5.07 3.51 1.88
C GLN A 83 -6.00 4.43 2.65
N ASN A 84 -7.32 4.35 2.45
CA ASN A 84 -8.27 5.26 3.08
C ASN A 84 -8.73 4.82 4.48
N SER A 85 -8.15 3.76 5.07
CA SER A 85 -8.51 3.39 6.44
C SER A 85 -7.95 4.40 7.46
N ASP A 86 -8.75 4.77 8.46
CA ASP A 86 -8.40 5.79 9.46
C ASP A 86 -7.03 5.51 10.09
N PHE A 87 -6.80 4.28 10.54
CA PHE A 87 -5.53 3.87 11.13
C PHE A 87 -4.33 4.13 10.20
N ILE A 88 -4.45 3.75 8.92
CA ILE A 88 -3.37 3.91 7.95
C ILE A 88 -3.14 5.38 7.60
N GLN A 89 -4.21 6.19 7.58
CA GLN A 89 -4.12 7.63 7.39
C GLN A 89 -3.48 8.32 8.58
N ASP A 90 -3.83 7.94 9.82
CA ASP A 90 -3.20 8.47 11.03
C ASP A 90 -1.70 8.18 11.05
N VAL A 91 -1.28 6.95 10.68
CA VAL A 91 0.13 6.60 10.51
C VAL A 91 0.78 7.49 9.45
N ALA A 92 0.14 7.65 8.29
CA ALA A 92 0.69 8.42 7.18
C ALA A 92 0.88 9.90 7.53
N GLN A 93 -0.02 10.51 8.30
CA GLN A 93 0.12 11.90 8.73
C GLN A 93 1.36 12.11 9.61
N VAL A 94 1.69 11.13 10.44
CA VAL A 94 2.87 11.17 11.32
C VAL A 94 4.14 10.87 10.54
N ALA A 95 4.11 9.88 9.65
CA ALA A 95 5.30 9.34 9.01
C ALA A 95 5.70 10.01 7.69
N LEU A 96 4.74 10.57 6.95
CA LEU A 96 4.94 11.02 5.57
C LEU A 96 4.56 12.50 5.43
N PRO A 97 5.30 13.42 6.09
CA PRO A 97 5.02 14.84 5.95
C PRO A 97 5.29 15.30 4.51
N MET A 98 4.47 16.23 4.03
CA MET A 98 4.78 16.97 2.80
C MET A 98 5.99 17.87 3.04
N VAL A 99 7.07 17.62 2.32
CA VAL A 99 8.28 18.46 2.35
C VAL A 99 8.38 19.15 1.00
N ASN A 100 8.39 20.48 0.98
CA ASN A 100 8.48 21.28 -0.25
C ASN A 100 7.39 20.95 -1.30
N ASN A 101 6.15 20.69 -0.86
CA ASN A 101 5.03 20.24 -1.70
C ASN A 101 5.26 18.90 -2.42
N VAL A 102 6.27 18.13 -2.02
CA VAL A 102 6.49 16.76 -2.50
C VAL A 102 5.83 15.81 -1.50
N GLU A 103 4.90 15.00 -2.01
CA GLU A 103 4.26 13.93 -1.25
C GLU A 103 5.21 12.74 -1.16
N ARG A 104 5.47 12.27 0.07
CA ARG A 104 6.22 11.04 0.31
C ARG A 104 5.24 9.87 0.34
N VAL A 105 5.62 8.76 -0.29
CA VAL A 105 4.77 7.57 -0.40
C VAL A 105 5.53 6.32 0.03
N VAL A 106 4.81 5.29 0.46
CA VAL A 106 5.41 4.02 0.91
C VAL A 106 5.75 3.14 -0.29
N ALA A 107 4.89 3.12 -1.31
CA ALA A 107 5.18 2.41 -2.54
C ALA A 107 4.61 3.10 -3.77
N THR A 108 5.30 2.91 -4.89
CA THR A 108 4.77 3.19 -6.22
C THR A 108 4.32 1.88 -6.85
N THR A 109 3.11 1.88 -7.36
CA THR A 109 2.42 0.76 -7.98
C THR A 109 2.37 0.98 -9.49
N TYR A 110 2.63 -0.09 -10.23
CA TYR A 110 2.68 -0.07 -11.69
C TYR A 110 1.82 -1.19 -12.23
N TYR A 111 1.06 -0.92 -13.28
CA TYR A 111 0.43 -1.99 -14.04
C TYR A 111 1.26 -2.33 -15.28
N LEU A 112 1.45 -3.62 -15.48
CA LEU A 112 2.12 -4.19 -16.64
C LEU A 112 1.04 -4.69 -17.61
N THR A 113 0.94 -3.98 -18.74
CA THR A 113 0.06 -4.34 -19.86
C THR A 113 0.69 -5.37 -20.80
N ASP A 114 2.00 -5.56 -20.72
CA ASP A 114 2.77 -6.49 -21.54
C ASP A 114 3.83 -7.22 -20.69
N LYS A 115 4.45 -8.29 -21.21
CA LYS A 115 5.51 -9.07 -20.54
C LYS A 115 6.79 -8.26 -20.28
N ARG A 116 6.92 -7.05 -20.85
CA ARG A 116 8.12 -6.20 -20.74
C ARG A 116 7.91 -5.11 -19.70
N ALA A 117 8.75 -5.10 -18.67
CA ALA A 117 8.76 -4.10 -17.60
C ALA A 117 8.90 -2.64 -18.11
N GLN A 118 9.48 -2.43 -19.29
CA GLN A 118 9.67 -1.11 -19.92
C GLN A 118 8.38 -0.36 -20.30
N ARG A 119 7.21 -0.99 -20.20
CA ARG A 119 5.89 -0.35 -20.43
C ARG A 119 5.03 -0.29 -19.16
N SER A 120 5.66 -0.24 -17.99
CA SER A 120 4.98 0.03 -16.73
C SER A 120 4.29 1.40 -16.77
N ILE A 121 2.99 1.43 -16.51
CA ILE A 121 2.26 2.70 -16.36
C ILE A 121 2.01 2.91 -14.86
N LEU A 122 2.35 4.11 -14.39
CA LEU A 122 2.14 4.56 -13.02
C LEU A 122 0.65 4.51 -12.68
N ASN A 123 0.35 4.08 -11.47
CA ASN A 123 -1.00 3.77 -11.07
C ASN A 123 -1.50 4.80 -10.06
N ASN A 124 -2.00 5.92 -10.57
CA ASN A 124 -2.56 6.99 -9.76
C ASN A 124 -3.85 6.55 -9.05
N LEU A 125 -3.71 5.83 -7.94
CA LEU A 125 -4.82 5.41 -7.09
C LEU A 125 -5.53 6.66 -6.56
N PRO A 126 -6.87 6.75 -6.73
CA PRO A 126 -7.61 7.88 -6.22
C PRO A 126 -7.58 7.89 -4.69
N VAL A 127 -7.44 9.08 -4.13
CA VAL A 127 -7.78 9.34 -2.74
C VAL A 127 -9.28 9.61 -2.71
N CYS A 128 -10.03 8.79 -1.98
CA CYS A 128 -11.46 9.01 -1.82
C CYS A 128 -11.66 9.74 -0.51
N ASP A 129 -11.92 11.04 -0.59
CA ASP A 129 -12.20 11.90 0.55
C ASP A 129 -13.68 12.31 0.57
N PRO A 130 -14.56 11.50 1.18
CA PRO A 130 -15.95 11.87 1.35
C PRO A 130 -16.17 13.01 2.37
N ASP A 131 -15.19 13.31 3.22
CA ASP A 131 -15.35 14.16 4.42
C ASP A 131 -14.48 15.43 4.44
N ASN A 132 -13.84 15.79 3.31
CA ASN A 132 -12.95 16.96 3.16
C ASN A 132 -11.71 16.91 4.09
N ARG A 133 -11.25 15.71 4.45
CA ARG A 133 -10.03 15.47 5.23
C ARG A 133 -8.80 15.47 4.31
N GLN A 134 -7.71 16.10 4.74
CA GLN A 134 -6.46 16.08 3.97
C GLN A 134 -5.78 14.70 4.05
N LEU A 135 -6.25 13.75 3.24
CA LEU A 135 -5.72 12.38 3.18
C LEU A 135 -4.37 12.31 2.45
N ARG A 136 -3.53 11.35 2.85
CA ARG A 136 -2.23 11.05 2.23
C ARG A 136 -2.33 9.92 1.23
N ARG A 137 -1.60 10.05 0.12
CA ARG A 137 -1.31 8.92 -0.79
C ARG A 137 -0.17 8.11 -0.20
N ILE A 138 -0.41 6.81 -0.11
CA ILE A 138 0.53 5.84 0.44
C ILE A 138 0.99 4.91 -0.68
N PHE A 139 0.08 4.66 -1.64
CA PHE A 139 0.30 3.93 -2.87
C PHE A 139 -0.05 4.83 -4.07
N ILE A 140 0.91 5.08 -4.96
CA ILE A 140 0.72 5.81 -6.25
C ILE A 140 1.08 4.95 -7.44
#